data_AF-A0A0U0ZMN4-F1
#
_entry.id   AF-A0A0U0ZMN4-F1
#
_cell.length_a   1.000
_cell.length_b   1.000
_cell.length_c   1.000
_cell.angle_alpha   90.00
_cell.angle_beta   90.00
_cell.angle_gamma   90.00
#
_symmetry.space_group_name_H-M   'P 1'
#
loop_
_entity.id
_entity.type
_entity.pdbx_description
1 polymer ?
#
loop_
_entity_poly.entity_id
_entity_poly.type
_entity_poly.pdbx_seq_one_letter_code
_entity_poly.pdbx_strand_id
1 'polypeptide(L)'
;MDIASAIALAGLAHMVGDYVIQSDWMAQEKTKRWWPAIAHAVTYGLPFVFITQSVLALVVIVGTHAVIDRYRLARHVVWFKNQLAPRAFRPTRTATGHGADRPDWLAVWLLIIADNVIHMLINVASVVWL
;
A
#
# COMPACT_ATOMS: atom_id res chain seq x y z
N MET A 1 2.78 22.04 -4.98
CA MET A 1 3.74 21.54 -3.98
C MET A 1 4.95 21.02 -4.73
N ASP A 2 6.18 21.24 -4.26
CA ASP A 2 7.35 20.61 -4.87
C ASP A 2 7.42 19.11 -4.51
N ILE A 3 8.21 18.34 -5.26
CA ILE A 3 8.26 16.87 -5.12
C ILE A 3 8.82 16.45 -3.74
N ALA A 4 9.81 17.16 -3.20
CA ALA A 4 10.41 16.78 -1.92
C ALA A 4 9.41 16.98 -0.78
N SER A 5 8.72 18.13 -0.76
CA SER A 5 7.62 18.38 0.18
C SER A 5 6.49 17.36 0.03
N ALA A 6 6.14 16.98 -1.20
CA ALA A 6 5.10 15.97 -1.45
C ALA A 6 5.49 14.60 -0.90
N ILE A 7 6.74 14.16 -1.11
CA ILE A 7 7.25 12.90 -0.55
C ILE A 7 7.17 12.93 0.98
N ALA A 8 7.64 14.00 1.61
CA ALA A 8 7.66 14.12 3.07
C ALA A 8 6.25 14.12 3.68
N LEU A 9 5.36 14.97 3.16
CA LEU A 9 4.00 15.11 3.69
C LEU A 9 3.15 13.88 3.38
N ALA A 10 3.15 13.39 2.13
CA ALA A 10 2.38 12.20 1.76
C ALA A 10 2.91 10.95 2.48
N GLY A 11 4.22 10.83 2.66
CA GLY A 11 4.84 9.76 3.44
C GLY A 11 4.37 9.78 4.89
N LEU A 12 4.37 10.93 5.55
CA LEU A 12 3.88 11.07 6.92
C LEU A 12 2.38 10.77 7.04
N ALA A 13 1.56 11.32 6.13
CA ALA A 13 0.13 11.05 6.10
C ALA A 13 -0.18 9.56 5.90
N HIS A 14 0.54 8.89 4.99
CA HIS A 14 0.43 7.45 4.79
C HIS A 14 0.77 6.67 6.06
N MET A 15 1.89 7.01 6.73
CA MET A 15 2.26 6.31 7.96
C MET A 15 1.24 6.51 9.08
N VAL A 16 0.68 7.70 9.22
CA VAL A 16 -0.41 7.97 10.18
C VAL A 16 -1.66 7.15 9.82
N GLY A 17 -2.04 7.09 8.55
CA GLY A 17 -3.18 6.30 8.09
C GLY A 17 -3.03 4.80 8.36
N ASP A 18 -1.89 4.21 7.96
CA ASP A 18 -1.68 2.75 8.00
C ASP A 18 -1.23 2.21 9.34
N TYR A 19 -0.44 2.97 10.11
CA TYR A 19 0.16 2.47 11.35
C TYR A 19 -0.43 3.04 12.62
N VAL A 20 -1.12 4.20 12.54
CA VAL A 20 -1.70 4.85 13.73
C VAL A 20 -3.23 4.74 13.73
N ILE A 21 -3.88 5.04 12.61
CA ILE A 21 -5.34 5.08 12.52
C ILE A 21 -5.94 3.69 12.23
N GLN A 22 -5.23 2.85 11.45
CA GLN A 22 -5.69 1.50 11.15
C GLN A 22 -5.84 0.66 12.43
N SER A 23 -7.04 0.13 12.66
CA SER A 23 -7.29 -0.79 13.78
C SER A 23 -6.99 -2.24 13.40
N ASP A 24 -6.86 -3.09 14.41
CA ASP A 24 -6.67 -4.54 14.23
C ASP A 24 -7.80 -5.19 13.41
N TRP A 25 -9.05 -4.77 13.64
CA TRP A 25 -10.20 -5.21 12.82
C TRP A 25 -10.01 -4.89 11.33
N MET A 26 -9.56 -3.67 11.01
CA MET A 26 -9.27 -3.27 9.64
C MET A 26 -8.17 -4.13 9.03
N ALA A 27 -7.05 -4.29 9.74
CA ALA A 27 -5.89 -5.05 9.27
C ALA A 27 -6.24 -6.52 8.97
N GLN A 28 -6.99 -7.17 9.86
CA GLN A 28 -7.34 -8.58 9.71
C GLN A 28 -8.37 -8.84 8.61
N GLU A 29 -9.30 -7.89 8.38
CA GLU A 29 -10.46 -8.13 7.52
C GLU A 29 -10.43 -7.39 6.17
N LYS A 30 -9.57 -6.37 5.96
CA LYS A 30 -9.54 -5.59 4.70
C LYS A 30 -9.32 -6.46 3.45
N THR A 31 -8.54 -7.52 3.60
CA THR A 31 -8.27 -8.49 2.52
C THR A 31 -9.43 -9.48 2.29
N LYS A 32 -10.39 -9.58 3.23
CA LYS A 32 -11.48 -10.57 3.23
C LYS A 32 -12.85 -9.97 2.97
N ARG A 33 -13.15 -8.78 3.50
CA ARG A 33 -14.40 -8.03 3.27
C ARG A 33 -14.19 -6.60 2.76
N TRP A 34 -15.07 -6.10 1.89
CA TRP A 34 -14.98 -4.74 1.33
C TRP A 34 -15.24 -3.67 2.38
N TRP A 35 -16.15 -3.90 3.32
CA TRP A 35 -16.46 -2.90 4.33
C TRP A 35 -15.25 -2.49 5.18
N PRO A 36 -14.47 -3.42 5.77
CA PRO A 36 -13.21 -3.09 6.45
C PRO A 36 -12.18 -2.41 5.54
N ALA A 37 -12.07 -2.80 4.27
CA ALA A 37 -11.16 -2.18 3.31
C ALA A 37 -11.54 -0.72 3.01
N ILE A 38 -12.83 -0.45 2.82
CA ILE A 38 -13.37 0.90 2.60
C ILE A 38 -13.22 1.74 3.87
N ALA A 39 -13.58 1.19 5.03
CA ALA A 39 -13.44 1.89 6.31
C ALA A 39 -11.98 2.29 6.55
N HIS A 40 -11.04 1.37 6.33
CA HIS A 40 -9.61 1.66 6.40
C HIS A 40 -9.18 2.72 5.39
N ALA A 41 -9.52 2.57 4.11
CA ALA A 41 -9.11 3.51 3.08
C ALA A 41 -9.65 4.93 3.30
N VAL A 42 -10.87 5.06 3.82
CA VAL A 42 -11.47 6.37 4.16
C VAL A 42 -10.76 7.00 5.36
N THR A 43 -10.52 6.24 6.43
CA THR A 43 -9.81 6.79 7.60
C THR A 43 -8.34 7.07 7.29
N TYR A 44 -7.73 6.25 6.43
CA TYR A 44 -6.42 6.46 5.83
C TYR A 44 -6.32 7.77 5.03
N GLY A 45 -7.40 8.16 4.34
CA GLY A 45 -7.46 9.41 3.58
C GLY A 45 -7.55 10.67 4.44
N LEU A 46 -7.92 10.58 5.73
CA LEU A 46 -8.15 11.76 6.58
C LEU A 46 -6.91 12.67 6.73
N PRO A 47 -5.69 12.15 6.98
CA PRO A 47 -4.49 12.99 7.02
C PRO A 47 -4.21 13.71 5.69
N PHE A 48 -4.60 13.14 4.55
CA PHE A 48 -4.39 13.75 3.23
C PHE A 48 -5.26 14.98 2.97
N VAL A 49 -6.36 15.17 3.70
CA VAL A 49 -7.16 16.40 3.65
C VAL A 49 -6.36 17.61 4.13
N PHE A 50 -5.32 17.43 4.96
CA PHE A 50 -4.43 18.53 5.34
C PHE A 50 -3.35 18.85 4.30
N ILE A 51 -3.22 18.00 3.27
CA ILE A 51 -2.17 18.09 2.24
C ILE A 51 -2.74 18.62 0.92
N THR A 52 -3.92 18.14 0.51
CA THR A 52 -4.58 18.54 -0.73
C THR A 52 -6.08 18.73 -0.53
N GLN A 53 -6.65 19.71 -1.24
CA GLN A 53 -8.10 19.93 -1.35
C GLN A 53 -8.65 19.44 -2.71
N SER A 54 -7.79 18.86 -3.56
CA SER A 54 -8.23 18.29 -4.85
C SER A 54 -9.08 17.05 -4.59
N VAL A 55 -10.37 17.14 -4.89
CA VAL A 55 -11.30 16.01 -4.77
C VAL A 55 -10.83 14.83 -5.61
N LEU A 56 -10.27 15.09 -6.80
CA LEU A 56 -9.75 14.04 -7.67
C LEU A 56 -8.55 13.33 -7.04
N ALA A 57 -7.59 14.09 -6.47
CA ALA A 57 -6.46 13.51 -5.76
C ALA A 57 -6.92 12.63 -4.58
N LEU A 58 -7.87 13.12 -3.77
CA LEU A 58 -8.41 12.38 -2.62
C LEU A 58 -9.15 11.10 -3.05
N VAL A 59 -9.94 11.16 -4.11
CA VAL A 59 -10.63 9.98 -4.67
C VAL A 59 -9.62 8.95 -5.17
N VAL A 60 -8.54 9.37 -5.84
CA VAL A 60 -7.49 8.46 -6.30
C VAL A 60 -6.76 7.84 -5.11
N ILE A 61 -6.36 8.61 -4.11
CA ILE A 61 -5.69 8.13 -2.89
C ILE A 61 -6.57 7.08 -2.18
N VAL A 62 -7.79 7.44 -1.80
CA VAL A 62 -8.70 6.53 -1.07
C VAL A 62 -9.10 5.32 -1.92
N GLY A 63 -9.46 5.56 -3.19
CA GLY A 63 -9.95 4.50 -4.08
C GLY A 63 -8.88 3.46 -4.38
N THR A 64 -7.66 3.90 -4.73
CA THR A 64 -6.55 2.98 -4.99
C THR A 64 -6.13 2.25 -3.73
N HIS A 65 -6.11 2.91 -2.57
CA HIS A 65 -5.78 2.28 -1.30
C HIS A 65 -6.71 1.10 -1.00
N ALA A 66 -8.02 1.31 -1.11
CA ALA A 66 -9.03 0.27 -0.89
C ALA A 66 -8.82 -0.93 -1.82
N VAL A 67 -8.54 -0.69 -3.11
CA VAL A 67 -8.35 -1.76 -4.12
C VAL A 67 -7.04 -2.51 -3.89
N ILE A 68 -5.94 -1.80 -3.65
CA ILE A 68 -4.61 -2.40 -3.43
C ILE A 68 -4.66 -3.36 -2.24
N ASP A 69 -5.22 -2.91 -1.12
CA ASP A 69 -5.35 -3.69 0.10
C ASP A 69 -6.30 -4.87 -0.07
N ARG A 70 -7.46 -4.62 -0.68
CA ARG A 70 -8.49 -5.64 -0.89
C ARG A 70 -7.94 -6.86 -1.60
N TYR A 71 -7.16 -6.62 -2.65
CA TYR A 71 -6.61 -7.67 -3.50
C TYR A 71 -5.17 -8.04 -3.14
N ARG A 72 -4.59 -7.42 -2.12
CA ARG A 72 -3.20 -7.60 -1.67
C ARG A 72 -2.22 -7.44 -2.84
N LEU A 73 -2.38 -6.40 -3.67
CA LEU A 73 -1.69 -6.29 -4.96
C LEU A 73 -0.17 -6.35 -4.83
N ALA A 74 0.41 -5.91 -3.70
CA ALA A 74 1.83 -6.01 -3.43
C ALA A 74 2.39 -7.43 -3.59
N ARG A 75 1.65 -8.49 -3.21
CA ARG A 75 2.14 -9.88 -3.36
C ARG A 75 2.33 -10.25 -4.83
N HIS A 76 1.51 -9.69 -5.72
CA HIS A 76 1.58 -9.94 -7.15
C HIS A 76 2.73 -9.17 -7.78
N VAL A 77 2.95 -7.92 -7.34
CA VAL A 77 4.12 -7.11 -7.73
C VAL A 77 5.41 -7.80 -7.29
N VAL A 78 5.49 -8.26 -6.03
CA VAL A 78 6.63 -8.99 -5.50
C VAL A 78 6.87 -10.30 -6.25
N TRP A 79 5.82 -11.09 -6.50
CA TRP A 79 5.94 -12.31 -7.30
C TRP A 79 6.45 -12.04 -8.71
N PHE A 80 5.90 -11.01 -9.38
CA PHE A 80 6.25 -10.65 -10.74
C PHE A 80 7.71 -10.20 -10.85
N LYS A 81 8.18 -9.31 -9.96
CA LYS A 81 9.59 -8.88 -9.98
C LYS A 81 10.55 -10.06 -9.79
N ASN A 82 10.17 -11.07 -8.99
CA ASN A 82 11.01 -12.24 -8.76
C ASN A 82 11.09 -13.17 -10.00
N GLN A 83 10.20 -13.04 -10.98
CA GLN A 83 10.29 -13.80 -12.23
C GLN A 83 11.45 -13.34 -13.13
N LEU A 84 12.02 -12.16 -12.86
CA LEU A 84 13.21 -11.63 -13.54
C LEU A 84 14.51 -12.27 -13.04
N ALA A 85 14.49 -13.00 -11.92
CA ALA A 85 15.65 -13.70 -11.37
C ALA A 85 16.05 -14.94 -12.21
N PRO A 86 17.23 -15.53 -11.98
CA PRO A 86 17.58 -16.84 -12.55
C PRO A 86 16.53 -17.89 -12.21
N ARG A 87 16.30 -18.85 -13.12
CA ARG A 87 15.17 -19.82 -13.02
C ARG A 87 15.09 -20.54 -11.67
N ALA A 88 16.23 -20.89 -11.09
CA ALA A 88 16.31 -21.58 -9.80
C ALA A 88 15.75 -20.77 -8.61
N PHE A 89 15.66 -19.44 -8.72
CA PHE A 89 15.18 -18.54 -7.66
C PHE A 89 13.75 -18.03 -7.89
N ARG A 90 13.06 -18.47 -8.96
CA ARG A 90 11.72 -17.98 -9.30
C ARG A 90 10.67 -18.68 -8.45
N PRO A 91 9.96 -17.97 -7.56
CA PRO A 91 8.95 -18.59 -6.73
C PRO A 91 7.65 -18.82 -7.51
N THR A 92 6.88 -19.82 -7.08
CA THR A 92 5.45 -19.93 -7.42
C THR A 92 4.67 -18.79 -6.75
N ARG A 93 3.36 -18.69 -7.02
CA ARG A 93 2.53 -17.66 -6.37
C ARG A 93 2.29 -18.02 -4.90
N THR A 94 2.94 -17.28 -4.00
CA THR A 94 2.80 -17.44 -2.54
C THR A 94 2.05 -16.25 -1.91
N ALA A 95 1.79 -16.30 -0.59
CA ALA A 95 1.12 -15.24 0.15
C ALA A 95 1.87 -13.90 0.13
N THR A 96 3.20 -13.93 -0.04
CA THR A 96 4.09 -12.76 -0.03
C THR A 96 4.74 -12.49 -1.40
N GLY A 97 4.63 -13.43 -2.34
CA GLY A 97 5.35 -13.40 -3.61
C GLY A 97 6.81 -13.83 -3.51
N HIS A 98 7.30 -14.16 -2.31
CA HIS A 98 8.62 -14.76 -2.07
C HIS A 98 8.53 -16.29 -2.00
N GLY A 99 9.64 -16.97 -2.25
CA GLY A 99 9.74 -18.43 -2.13
C GLY A 99 9.72 -18.89 -0.66
N ALA A 100 9.45 -20.19 -0.46
CA ALA A 100 9.40 -20.83 0.86
C ALA A 100 10.79 -21.06 1.48
N ASP A 101 11.86 -20.74 0.75
CA ASP A 101 13.26 -20.79 1.19
C ASP A 101 13.61 -19.68 2.20
N ARG A 102 12.68 -18.75 2.45
CA ARG A 102 12.90 -17.58 3.32
C ARG A 102 12.04 -17.71 4.58
N PRO A 103 12.53 -17.24 5.74
CA PRO A 103 11.71 -17.16 6.95
C PRO A 103 10.46 -16.30 6.75
N ASP A 104 9.32 -16.76 7.27
CA ASP A 104 8.03 -16.09 7.09
C ASP A 104 8.04 -14.63 7.56
N TRP A 105 8.65 -14.36 8.72
CA TRP A 105 8.74 -12.99 9.26
C TRP A 105 9.41 -12.04 8.28
N LEU A 106 10.49 -12.46 7.63
CA LEU A 106 11.23 -11.64 6.68
C LEU A 106 10.41 -11.44 5.39
N ALA A 107 9.78 -12.51 4.89
CA ALA A 107 8.93 -12.42 3.70
C ALA A 107 7.73 -11.50 3.91
N VAL A 108 7.14 -11.50 5.12
CA VAL A 108 6.05 -10.60 5.49
C VAL A 108 6.53 -9.14 5.57
N TRP A 109 7.66 -8.86 6.21
CA TRP A 109 8.21 -7.49 6.26
C TRP A 109 8.55 -6.94 4.87
N LEU A 110 9.16 -7.76 4.01
CA LEU A 110 9.45 -7.37 2.63
C LEU A 110 8.17 -7.08 1.84
N LEU A 111 7.11 -7.85 2.08
CA LEU A 111 5.79 -7.58 1.49
C LEU A 111 5.23 -6.25 1.99
N ILE A 112 5.24 -6.00 3.31
CA ILE A 112 4.73 -4.75 3.91
C ILE A 112 5.47 -3.55 3.31
N ILE A 113 6.79 -3.60 3.21
CA ILE A 113 7.59 -2.52 2.61
C ILE A 113 7.20 -2.30 1.14
N ALA A 114 7.06 -3.38 0.36
CA ALA A 114 6.65 -3.26 -1.04
C ALA A 114 5.25 -2.65 -1.18
N ASP A 115 4.32 -3.03 -0.31
CA ASP A 115 2.96 -2.51 -0.24
C ASP A 115 2.96 -0.99 0.05
N ASN A 116 3.66 -0.56 1.11
CA ASN A 116 3.80 0.84 1.48
C ASN A 116 4.40 1.69 0.35
N VAL A 117 5.41 1.17 -0.35
CA VAL A 117 6.03 1.87 -1.49
C VAL A 117 5.01 2.08 -2.62
N ILE A 118 4.18 1.09 -2.93
CA ILE A 118 3.14 1.22 -3.97
C ILE A 118 2.15 2.33 -3.58
N HIS A 119 1.65 2.32 -2.34
CA HIS A 119 0.76 3.36 -1.84
C HIS A 119 1.42 4.75 -1.92
N MET A 120 2.64 4.88 -1.40
CA MET A 120 3.36 6.16 -1.39
C MET A 120 3.61 6.71 -2.80
N LEU A 121 3.97 5.87 -3.77
CA LEU A 121 4.14 6.29 -5.16
C LEU A 121 2.85 6.90 -5.73
N ILE A 122 1.70 6.27 -5.48
CA ILE A 122 0.40 6.76 -5.96
C ILE A 122 -0.01 8.04 -5.22
N ASN A 123 0.23 8.12 -3.90
CA ASN A 123 -0.11 9.30 -3.12
C ASN A 123 0.70 10.52 -3.55
N VAL A 124 2.02 10.37 -3.69
CA VAL A 124 2.90 11.44 -4.18
C VAL A 124 2.46 11.85 -5.57
N ALA A 125 2.18 10.88 -6.45
CA ALA A 125 1.69 11.17 -7.79
C ALA A 125 0.39 11.98 -7.78
N SER A 126 -0.54 11.59 -6.92
CA SER A 126 -1.85 12.24 -6.79
C SER A 126 -1.71 13.66 -6.27
N VAL A 127 -0.86 13.91 -5.26
CA VAL A 127 -0.67 15.26 -4.70
C VAL A 127 0.11 16.18 -5.64
N VAL A 128 1.00 15.64 -6.47
CA VAL A 128 1.82 16.45 -7.39
C VAL A 128 1.06 16.80 -8.67
N TRP A 129 0.25 15.89 -9.20
CA TRP A 129 -0.30 16.01 -10.56
C TRP A 129 -1.83 16.15 -10.65
N LEU A 130 -2.58 16.04 -9.54
CA LEU A 130 -4.05 16.17 -9.50
C LEU A 130 -4.50 17.25 -8.52
#